data_AF-A0A7S0YNK9-F1
#
_entry.id   AF-A0A7S0YNK9-F1
#
_cell.length_a   1.000
_cell.length_b   1.000
_cell.length_c   1.000
_cell.angle_alpha   90.00
_cell.angle_beta   90.00
_cell.angle_gamma   90.00
#
_symmetry.space_group_name_H-M   'P 1'
#
loop_
_entity.id
_entity.type
_entity.pdbx_description
1 polymer ?
#
loop_
_entity_poly.entity_id
_entity_poly.type
_entity_poly.pdbx_seq_one_letter_code
_entity_poly.pdbx_strand_id
1 'polypeptide(L)'
;GGGPGRGGGGDALWFDVEPCVVLHAANAHERPDGAVVVRGLRYTPTGPHSFLCEYAPAFPYEWVLDPEAGRCTSEGYLSDVPGEFPCVHPSFVGRPSRWAWCLSPTAVGGPVVTYEAPRDSTLYGRIVRYDLEGGGVADACHLPPGEWVVSETTVVPKIRAPGDPPSEEECYVLCITSRTEGDSMVPGGSSLRVFDGGDLGKGPVASVPLPADVPYGLHSTYVPWEQLSTD
;
A
#
# COMPACT_ATOMS: atom_id res chain seq x y z
N GLY A 1 9.93 -6.48 28.95
CA GLY A 1 8.87 -7.49 28.68
C GLY A 1 8.80 -7.69 27.19
N GLY A 2 9.34 -8.80 26.70
CA GLY A 2 9.29 -9.16 25.28
C GLY A 2 7.93 -9.77 24.95
N GLY A 3 7.30 -9.31 23.87
CA GLY A 3 6.10 -9.94 23.34
C GLY A 3 6.39 -11.38 22.92
N PRO A 4 5.41 -12.30 23.04
CA PRO A 4 5.62 -13.69 22.68
C PRO A 4 5.60 -13.81 21.16
N GLY A 5 6.78 -13.77 20.54
CA GLY A 5 6.97 -14.51 19.30
C GLY A 5 6.81 -15.99 19.64
N ARG A 6 5.61 -16.55 19.43
CA ARG A 6 5.38 -17.98 19.63
C ARG A 6 6.15 -18.73 18.53
N GLY A 7 7.38 -19.15 18.86
CA GLY A 7 7.92 -20.36 18.27
C GLY A 7 7.06 -21.53 18.72
N GLY A 8 6.46 -22.26 17.78
CA GLY A 8 5.66 -23.44 18.08
C GLY A 8 5.24 -24.14 16.80
N GLY A 9 5.64 -25.40 16.64
CA GLY A 9 5.16 -26.28 15.58
C GLY A 9 3.71 -26.68 15.79
N GLY A 10 2.79 -25.73 15.63
CA GLY A 10 1.37 -26.00 15.44
C GLY A 10 1.09 -26.31 13.97
N ASP A 11 0.06 -27.12 13.72
CA ASP A 11 -0.38 -27.42 12.36
C ASP A 11 -0.95 -26.17 11.69
N ALA A 12 -0.72 -26.04 10.38
CA ALA A 12 -1.33 -24.97 9.58
C ALA A 12 -2.85 -25.13 9.55
N LEU A 13 -3.58 -24.05 9.82
CA LEU A 13 -5.03 -23.98 9.63
C LEU A 13 -5.33 -23.44 8.22
N TRP A 14 -6.26 -24.09 7.54
CA TRP A 14 -6.71 -23.71 6.21
C TRP A 14 -8.16 -23.26 6.29
N PHE A 15 -8.47 -22.13 5.65
CA PHE A 15 -9.79 -21.53 5.63
C PHE A 15 -10.25 -21.39 4.20
N ASP A 16 -11.48 -21.81 3.91
CA ASP A 16 -12.12 -21.55 2.62
C ASP A 16 -12.59 -20.09 2.55
N VAL A 17 -12.31 -19.43 1.42
CA VAL A 17 -12.71 -18.06 1.07
C VAL A 17 -13.12 -18.01 -0.39
N GLU A 18 -13.83 -16.95 -0.80
CA GLU A 18 -14.19 -16.75 -2.20
C GLU A 18 -12.95 -16.68 -3.12
N PRO A 19 -12.91 -17.46 -4.22
CA PRO A 19 -11.76 -17.49 -5.12
C PRO A 19 -11.35 -16.10 -5.62
N CYS A 20 -10.07 -15.79 -5.47
CA CYS A 20 -9.50 -14.50 -5.87
C CYS A 20 -7.98 -14.57 -6.03
N VAL A 21 -7.41 -13.45 -6.43
CA VAL A 21 -5.97 -13.20 -6.37
C VAL A 21 -5.73 -12.06 -5.39
N VAL A 22 -4.77 -12.25 -4.49
CA VAL A 22 -4.30 -11.22 -3.57
C VAL A 22 -2.80 -11.10 -3.80
N LEU A 23 -2.36 -9.94 -4.28
CA LEU A 23 -0.92 -9.70 -4.48
C LEU A 23 -0.29 -9.17 -3.20
N HIS A 24 -0.87 -8.10 -2.64
CA HIS A 24 -0.38 -7.49 -1.41
C HIS A 24 -1.41 -7.53 -0.30
N ALA A 25 -0.95 -7.92 0.89
CA ALA A 25 -1.66 -7.71 2.14
C ALA A 25 -1.37 -6.30 2.65
N ALA A 26 -2.39 -5.60 3.13
CA ALA A 26 -2.23 -4.30 3.77
C ALA A 26 -1.82 -4.46 5.24
N ASN A 27 -2.53 -5.32 5.99
CA ASN A 27 -2.23 -5.62 7.38
C ASN A 27 -3.00 -6.87 7.85
N ALA A 28 -2.59 -7.44 8.97
CA ALA A 28 -3.34 -8.48 9.66
C ALA A 28 -3.19 -8.31 11.18
N HIS A 29 -4.21 -8.69 11.96
CA HIS A 29 -4.16 -8.65 13.41
C HIS A 29 -5.10 -9.66 14.07
N GLU A 30 -4.79 -10.02 15.31
CA GLU A 30 -5.67 -10.83 16.16
C GLU A 30 -6.58 -9.90 16.99
N ARG A 31 -7.87 -10.25 17.04
CA ARG A 31 -8.88 -9.59 17.88
C ARG A 31 -8.90 -10.21 19.29
N PRO A 32 -9.45 -9.51 20.30
CA PRO A 32 -9.55 -10.05 21.67
C PRO A 32 -10.37 -11.34 21.81
N ASP A 33 -11.23 -11.64 20.85
CA ASP A 33 -12.02 -12.87 20.77
C ASP A 33 -11.28 -14.03 20.07
N GLY A 34 -10.02 -13.84 19.67
CA GLY A 34 -9.19 -14.85 19.01
C GLY A 34 -9.35 -14.92 17.49
N ALA A 35 -10.27 -14.14 16.90
CA ALA A 35 -10.41 -14.05 15.46
C ALA A 35 -9.21 -13.30 14.84
N VAL A 36 -8.79 -13.71 13.64
CA VAL A 36 -7.73 -13.07 12.85
C VAL A 36 -8.36 -12.27 11.72
N VAL A 37 -8.11 -10.97 11.71
CA VAL A 37 -8.51 -10.08 10.62
C VAL A 37 -7.35 -9.94 9.66
N VAL A 38 -7.59 -10.20 8.38
CA VAL A 38 -6.63 -10.00 7.29
C VAL A 38 -7.23 -9.00 6.32
N ARG A 39 -6.46 -7.97 5.96
CA ARG A 39 -6.85 -6.98 4.95
C ARG A 39 -5.83 -6.96 3.83
N GLY A 40 -6.29 -6.96 2.59
CA GLY A 40 -5.43 -7.00 1.40
C GLY A 40 -6.14 -6.47 0.16
N LEU A 41 -5.43 -6.46 -0.96
CA LEU A 41 -5.95 -5.98 -2.23
C LEU A 41 -6.37 -7.17 -3.07
N ARG A 42 -7.68 -7.32 -3.23
CA ARG A 42 -8.32 -8.45 -3.90
C ARG A 42 -8.63 -8.10 -5.35
N TYR A 43 -8.16 -8.93 -6.26
CA TYR A 43 -8.57 -9.01 -7.66
C TYR A 43 -9.42 -10.26 -7.91
N THR A 44 -10.48 -10.14 -8.71
CA THR A 44 -11.27 -11.29 -9.20
C THR A 44 -10.91 -11.61 -10.66
N PRO A 45 -10.20 -12.72 -10.94
CA PRO A 45 -9.84 -13.13 -12.29
C PRO A 45 -11.03 -13.18 -13.25
N THR A 46 -10.87 -12.57 -14.42
CA THR A 46 -11.86 -12.66 -15.52
C THR A 46 -11.47 -13.68 -16.59
N GLY A 47 -10.21 -14.12 -16.58
CA GLY A 47 -9.66 -15.08 -17.52
C GLY A 47 -8.58 -15.96 -16.89
N PRO A 48 -7.89 -16.78 -17.72
CA PRO A 48 -6.87 -17.70 -17.25
C PRO A 48 -5.48 -17.05 -17.09
N HIS A 49 -5.32 -15.76 -17.43
CA HIS A 49 -4.03 -15.12 -17.35
C HIS A 49 -3.77 -14.60 -15.93
N SER A 50 -2.50 -14.37 -15.61
CA SER A 50 -2.14 -13.83 -14.30
C SER A 50 -2.61 -12.39 -14.16
N PHE A 51 -2.81 -11.94 -12.92
CA PHE A 51 -3.05 -10.53 -12.60
C PHE A 51 -2.04 -9.59 -13.26
N LEU A 52 -0.75 -9.96 -13.31
CA LEU A 52 0.30 -9.14 -13.93
C LEU A 52 0.20 -9.06 -15.46
N CYS A 53 -0.49 -10.02 -16.09
CA CYS A 53 -0.72 -10.03 -17.52
C CYS A 53 -2.02 -9.33 -17.91
N GLU A 54 -3.07 -9.50 -17.12
CA GLU A 54 -4.38 -8.84 -17.33
C GLU A 54 -4.44 -7.42 -16.74
N TYR A 55 -3.54 -7.10 -15.80
CA TYR A 55 -3.48 -5.87 -14.99
C TYR A 55 -4.85 -5.35 -14.57
N ALA A 56 -5.68 -6.25 -14.09
CA ALA A 56 -7.02 -5.89 -13.67
C ALA A 56 -7.02 -5.23 -12.28
N PRO A 57 -7.99 -4.35 -11.98
CA PRO A 57 -7.99 -3.61 -10.73
C PRO A 57 -8.13 -4.53 -9.50
N ALA A 58 -7.30 -4.27 -8.49
CA ALA A 58 -7.47 -4.82 -7.15
C ALA A 58 -8.13 -3.79 -6.24
N PHE A 59 -8.84 -4.26 -5.22
CA PHE A 59 -9.60 -3.42 -4.30
C PHE A 59 -9.38 -3.86 -2.86
N PRO A 60 -9.38 -2.94 -1.88
CA PRO A 60 -9.23 -3.31 -0.48
C PRO A 60 -10.37 -4.20 -0.02
N TYR A 61 -10.01 -5.30 0.63
CA TYR A 61 -10.89 -6.39 1.02
C TYR A 61 -10.49 -6.93 2.38
N GLU A 62 -11.45 -7.38 3.17
CA GLU A 62 -11.25 -7.94 4.50
C GLU A 62 -11.68 -9.41 4.54
N TRP A 63 -10.93 -10.22 5.28
CA TRP A 63 -11.30 -11.55 5.73
C TRP A 63 -11.21 -11.62 7.26
N VAL A 64 -12.23 -12.19 7.90
CA VAL A 64 -12.23 -12.46 9.34
C VAL A 64 -12.24 -13.96 9.55
N LEU A 65 -11.10 -14.50 9.97
CA LEU A 65 -10.87 -15.92 10.15
C LEU A 65 -11.06 -16.27 11.63
N ASP A 66 -11.84 -17.31 11.93
CA ASP A 66 -12.03 -17.81 13.30
C ASP A 66 -11.32 -19.15 13.45
N PRO A 67 -10.15 -19.19 14.14
CA PRO A 67 -9.39 -20.42 14.34
C PRO A 67 -10.13 -21.47 15.20
N GLU A 68 -11.02 -21.06 16.10
CA GLU A 68 -11.79 -21.98 16.95
C GLU A 68 -12.91 -22.65 16.14
N ALA A 69 -13.62 -21.87 15.32
CA ALA A 69 -14.64 -22.40 14.42
C ALA A 69 -14.05 -23.08 13.17
N GLY A 70 -12.78 -22.85 12.86
CA GLY A 70 -12.08 -23.40 11.70
C GLY A 70 -12.64 -22.89 10.36
N ARG A 71 -13.15 -21.65 10.30
CA ARG A 71 -13.75 -21.08 9.08
C ARG A 71 -13.56 -19.57 8.96
N CYS A 72 -13.63 -19.07 7.72
CA CYS A 72 -13.87 -17.65 7.47
C CYS A 72 -15.29 -17.30 7.95
N THR A 73 -15.41 -16.26 8.77
CA THR A 73 -16.68 -15.83 9.38
C THR A 73 -17.34 -14.68 8.64
N SER A 74 -16.54 -13.84 7.99
CA SER A 74 -16.99 -12.79 7.08
C SER A 74 -15.88 -12.39 6.13
N GLU A 75 -16.26 -12.01 4.92
CA GLU A 75 -15.34 -11.41 3.95
C GLU A 75 -16.06 -10.38 3.08
N GLY A 76 -15.37 -9.32 2.65
CA GLY A 76 -16.03 -8.24 1.91
C GLY A 76 -15.13 -7.09 1.47
N TYR A 77 -15.61 -6.35 0.46
CA TYR A 77 -14.93 -5.14 -0.05
C TYR A 77 -15.04 -4.00 0.96
N LEU A 78 -13.92 -3.32 1.18
CA LEU A 78 -13.86 -2.11 2.01
C LEU A 78 -14.03 -0.85 1.16
N SER A 79 -13.71 -0.89 -0.13
CA SER A 79 -13.91 0.23 -1.06
C SER A 79 -14.14 -0.27 -2.49
N ASP A 80 -14.86 0.53 -3.27
CA ASP A 80 -15.05 0.39 -4.72
C ASP A 80 -14.00 1.18 -5.53
N VAL A 81 -13.04 1.84 -4.88
CA VAL A 81 -11.93 2.53 -5.53
C VAL A 81 -10.73 1.59 -5.62
N PRO A 82 -10.15 1.36 -6.81
CA PRO A 82 -9.04 0.43 -6.97
C PRO A 82 -7.73 0.98 -6.36
N GLY A 83 -6.90 0.07 -5.88
CA GLY A 83 -5.60 0.38 -5.30
C GLY A 83 -4.68 -0.83 -5.21
N GLU A 84 -3.39 -0.55 -5.11
CA GLU A 84 -2.31 -1.52 -4.95
C GLU A 84 -1.17 -0.94 -4.11
N PHE A 85 -0.20 -1.79 -3.74
CA PHE A 85 0.96 -1.43 -2.92
C PHE A 85 0.56 -0.75 -1.60
N PRO A 86 -0.21 -1.45 -0.74
CA PRO A 86 -0.63 -0.89 0.53
C PRO A 86 0.53 -0.72 1.50
N CYS A 87 0.47 0.36 2.26
CA CYS A 87 1.31 0.57 3.42
C CYS A 87 0.46 1.07 4.59
N VAL A 88 0.68 0.51 5.77
CA VAL A 88 0.13 1.01 7.03
C VAL A 88 1.23 1.70 7.84
N HIS A 89 0.84 2.50 8.82
CA HIS A 89 1.81 3.12 9.72
C HIS A 89 2.64 2.02 10.44
N PRO A 90 3.99 2.06 10.43
CA PRO A 90 4.83 0.97 10.96
C PRO A 90 4.52 0.54 12.41
N SER A 91 4.14 1.48 13.28
CA SER A 91 3.71 1.16 14.65
C SER A 91 2.43 0.29 14.73
N PHE A 92 1.66 0.17 13.66
CA PHE A 92 0.38 -0.54 13.61
C PHE A 92 0.42 -1.82 12.75
N VAL A 93 1.58 -2.17 12.17
CA VAL A 93 1.78 -3.48 11.53
C VAL A 93 1.52 -4.58 12.56
N GLY A 94 0.70 -5.57 12.21
CA GLY A 94 0.32 -6.66 13.11
C GLY A 94 -0.73 -6.28 14.16
N ARG A 95 -1.26 -5.06 14.12
CA ARG A 95 -2.23 -4.49 15.07
C ARG A 95 -3.43 -3.91 14.33
N PRO A 96 -4.57 -3.65 15.01
CA PRO A 96 -5.66 -2.90 14.39
C PRO A 96 -5.14 -1.58 13.82
N SER A 97 -5.39 -1.35 12.52
CA SER A 97 -5.04 -0.12 11.81
C SER A 97 -6.24 0.37 11.05
N ARG A 98 -6.59 1.65 11.20
CA ARG A 98 -7.69 2.26 10.47
C ARG A 98 -7.28 2.71 9.08
N TRP A 99 -6.04 3.14 8.88
CA TRP A 99 -5.61 3.74 7.63
C TRP A 99 -4.63 2.85 6.87
N ALA A 100 -4.82 2.75 5.55
CA ALA A 100 -3.80 2.28 4.62
C ALA A 100 -3.62 3.29 3.50
N TRP A 101 -2.36 3.58 3.18
CA TRP A 101 -1.98 4.38 2.02
C TRP A 101 -1.65 3.45 0.86
N CYS A 102 -2.16 3.77 -0.32
CA CYS A 102 -1.98 2.94 -1.52
C CYS A 102 -1.75 3.81 -2.75
N LEU A 103 -1.17 3.20 -3.77
CA LEU A 103 -1.22 3.72 -5.13
C LEU A 103 -2.58 3.38 -5.72
N SER A 104 -3.23 4.33 -6.38
CA SER A 104 -4.48 4.11 -7.09
C SER A 104 -4.27 4.35 -8.58
N PRO A 105 -4.60 3.36 -9.44
CA PRO A 105 -4.41 3.50 -10.87
C PRO A 105 -5.40 4.50 -11.46
N THR A 106 -4.93 5.37 -12.35
CA THR A 106 -5.77 6.32 -13.10
C THR A 106 -5.96 5.91 -14.55
N ALA A 107 -5.13 5.00 -15.05
CA ALA A 107 -5.38 4.25 -16.26
C ALA A 107 -4.85 2.82 -16.08
N VAL A 108 -5.63 1.85 -16.51
CA VAL A 108 -5.23 0.46 -16.63
C VAL A 108 -4.85 0.24 -18.10
N GLY A 109 -3.58 -0.03 -18.37
CA GLY A 109 -3.07 -0.30 -19.71
C GLY A 109 -2.14 -1.50 -19.66
N GLY A 110 -2.36 -2.45 -20.59
CA GLY A 110 -1.45 -3.53 -20.99
C GLY A 110 -0.87 -4.44 -19.89
N PRO A 111 -0.29 -5.60 -20.26
CA PRO A 111 0.59 -6.31 -19.34
C PRO A 111 1.79 -5.40 -18.97
N VAL A 112 2.33 -5.47 -17.75
CA VAL A 112 3.70 -4.95 -17.49
C VAL A 112 4.66 -5.86 -18.23
N VAL A 113 4.89 -5.56 -19.50
CA VAL A 113 5.86 -6.28 -20.34
C VAL A 113 7.27 -5.73 -20.16
N THR A 114 7.40 -4.46 -19.75
CA THR A 114 8.69 -3.83 -19.47
C THR A 114 8.62 -2.94 -18.21
N TYR A 115 9.64 -3.03 -17.34
CA TYR A 115 9.86 -2.10 -16.21
C TYR A 115 10.53 -0.82 -16.71
N GLU A 116 9.89 -0.17 -17.70
CA GLU A 116 10.42 1.00 -18.40
C GLU A 116 9.61 2.25 -18.01
N ALA A 117 9.47 3.19 -18.95
CA ALA A 117 8.71 4.39 -18.76
C ALA A 117 7.20 4.08 -18.59
N PRO A 118 6.48 4.84 -17.73
CA PRO A 118 5.06 4.66 -17.49
C PRO A 118 4.22 4.96 -18.74
N ARG A 119 3.91 3.93 -19.54
CA ARG A 119 3.21 4.03 -20.84
C ARG A 119 2.35 2.80 -21.16
N ASP A 120 2.99 1.64 -21.24
CA ASP A 120 2.37 0.37 -21.68
C ASP A 120 1.93 -0.51 -20.51
N SER A 121 1.86 0.10 -19.32
CA SER A 121 1.53 -0.55 -18.06
C SER A 121 0.55 0.30 -17.24
N THR A 122 0.09 -0.24 -16.12
CA THR A 122 -0.76 0.50 -15.18
C THR A 122 -0.12 1.82 -14.78
N LEU A 123 -0.88 2.90 -14.90
CA LEU A 123 -0.43 4.25 -14.58
C LEU A 123 -0.97 4.66 -13.20
N TYR A 124 -0.06 4.89 -12.26
CA TYR A 124 -0.41 5.34 -10.90
C TYR A 124 -0.35 6.86 -10.81
N GLY A 125 -1.44 7.52 -11.21
CA GLY A 125 -1.57 8.98 -11.13
C GLY A 125 -2.20 9.49 -9.83
N ARG A 126 -2.42 8.62 -8.83
CA ARG A 126 -3.11 8.97 -7.59
C ARG A 126 -2.56 8.20 -6.40
N ILE A 127 -2.47 8.88 -5.27
CA ILE A 127 -2.21 8.28 -3.95
C ILE A 127 -3.49 8.40 -3.14
N VAL A 128 -3.90 7.33 -2.48
CA VAL A 128 -5.14 7.28 -1.69
C VAL A 128 -4.85 6.83 -0.26
N ARG A 129 -5.65 7.31 0.68
CA ARG A 129 -5.75 6.79 2.04
C ARG A 129 -7.12 6.17 2.22
N TYR A 130 -7.18 4.86 2.43
CA TYR A 130 -8.41 4.12 2.70
C TYR A 130 -8.79 4.15 4.17
N ASP A 131 -10.09 4.28 4.47
CA ASP A 131 -10.65 3.97 5.79
C ASP A 131 -10.96 2.48 5.86
N LEU A 132 -10.11 1.70 6.53
CA LEU A 132 -10.27 0.26 6.64
C LEU A 132 -11.34 -0.15 7.67
N GLU A 133 -11.80 0.77 8.52
CA GLU A 133 -12.88 0.50 9.48
C GLU A 133 -14.23 1.03 8.98
N GLY A 134 -14.25 2.28 8.52
CA GLY A 134 -15.45 2.94 7.99
C GLY A 134 -15.77 2.59 6.55
N GLY A 135 -14.79 2.06 5.81
CA GLY A 135 -14.89 1.81 4.37
C GLY A 135 -14.66 3.06 3.52
N GLY A 136 -14.26 2.84 2.27
CA GLY A 136 -14.07 3.87 1.27
C GLY A 136 -12.70 4.57 1.32
N VAL A 137 -12.59 5.63 0.52
CA VAL A 137 -11.41 6.50 0.49
C VAL A 137 -11.65 7.68 1.42
N ALA A 138 -10.77 7.83 2.42
CA ALA A 138 -10.82 8.92 3.38
C ALA A 138 -10.21 10.21 2.80
N ASP A 139 -9.12 10.09 2.04
CA ASP A 139 -8.45 11.20 1.38
C ASP A 139 -7.63 10.73 0.17
N ALA A 140 -7.29 11.64 -0.74
CA ALA A 140 -6.48 11.33 -1.91
C ALA A 140 -5.78 12.55 -2.51
N CYS A 141 -4.65 12.30 -3.18
CA CYS A 141 -3.96 13.27 -4.02
C CYS A 141 -3.87 12.76 -5.47
N HIS A 142 -4.31 13.58 -6.42
CA HIS A 142 -4.04 13.36 -7.84
C HIS A 142 -2.75 14.06 -8.23
N LEU A 143 -1.87 13.35 -8.96
CA LEU A 143 -0.68 13.94 -9.53
C LEU A 143 -1.02 14.84 -10.73
N PRO A 144 -0.16 15.82 -11.06
CA PRO A 144 -0.29 16.59 -12.29
C PRO A 144 -0.34 15.68 -13.54
N PRO A 145 -1.02 16.10 -14.62
CA PRO A 145 -1.03 15.35 -15.87
C PRO A 145 0.39 15.03 -16.38
N GLY A 146 0.59 13.77 -16.78
CA GLY A 146 1.88 13.29 -17.27
C GLY A 146 2.91 13.00 -16.17
N GLU A 147 2.51 13.01 -14.91
CA GLU A 147 3.34 12.60 -13.78
C GLU A 147 2.77 11.34 -13.11
N TRP A 148 3.63 10.36 -12.87
CA TRP A 148 3.24 9.04 -12.41
C TRP A 148 4.09 8.62 -11.22
N VAL A 149 3.49 7.96 -10.24
CA VAL A 149 4.25 7.29 -9.18
C VAL A 149 4.94 6.08 -9.79
N VAL A 150 6.26 5.97 -9.59
CA VAL A 150 7.10 4.88 -10.12
C VAL A 150 7.70 4.00 -9.02
N SER A 151 7.40 4.26 -7.75
CA SER A 151 7.78 3.40 -6.62
C SER A 151 6.57 3.09 -5.74
N GLU A 152 6.62 1.99 -4.98
CA GLU A 152 5.72 1.82 -3.83
C GLU A 152 5.83 3.01 -2.86
N THR A 153 4.71 3.37 -2.21
CA THR A 153 4.69 4.36 -1.14
C THR A 153 5.43 3.87 0.10
N THR A 154 6.15 4.73 0.80
CA THR A 154 6.68 4.41 2.13
C THR A 154 6.03 5.30 3.18
N VAL A 155 5.53 4.72 4.27
CA VAL A 155 4.98 5.47 5.41
C VAL A 155 6.05 5.66 6.48
N VAL A 156 6.38 6.91 6.77
CA VAL A 156 7.44 7.30 7.71
C VAL A 156 6.83 8.05 8.90
N PRO A 157 6.88 7.51 10.14
CA PRO A 157 6.37 8.21 11.31
C PRO A 157 7.03 9.58 11.51
N LYS A 158 6.25 10.59 11.89
CA LYS A 158 6.80 11.88 12.34
C LYS A 158 7.55 11.68 13.66
N ILE A 159 8.62 12.44 13.88
CA ILE A 159 9.35 12.44 15.15
C ILE A 159 8.40 12.94 16.24
N ARG A 160 8.30 12.18 17.34
CA ARG A 160 7.44 12.48 18.49
C ARG A 160 8.25 12.68 19.77
N ALA A 161 7.62 13.31 20.76
CA ALA A 161 8.16 13.32 22.11
C ALA A 161 8.12 11.89 22.69
N PRO A 162 9.09 11.52 23.55
CA PRO A 162 9.08 10.24 24.23
C PRO A 162 7.81 10.06 25.09
N GLY A 163 7.11 8.94 24.91
CA GLY A 163 5.96 8.56 25.74
C GLY A 163 4.59 8.85 25.13
N ASP A 164 4.52 9.64 24.06
CA ASP A 164 3.26 9.86 23.34
C ASP A 164 2.84 8.58 22.59
N PRO A 165 1.55 8.18 22.68
CA PRO A 165 1.05 7.04 21.91
C PRO A 165 1.13 7.36 20.42
N PRO A 166 1.38 6.35 19.57
CA PRO A 166 1.43 6.59 18.14
C PRO A 166 0.04 6.97 17.60
N SER A 167 -0.01 8.00 16.77
CA SER A 167 -1.12 8.28 15.87
C SER A 167 -0.75 7.78 14.47
N GLU A 168 -1.68 7.11 13.79
CA GLU A 168 -1.50 6.62 12.42
C GLU A 168 -1.28 7.77 11.42
N GLU A 169 -2.02 8.88 11.58
CA GLU A 169 -1.97 10.03 10.65
C GLU A 169 -0.73 10.91 10.84
N GLU A 170 -0.03 10.77 11.97
CA GLU A 170 1.22 11.46 12.24
C GLU A 170 2.40 10.80 11.53
N CYS A 171 2.31 10.74 10.20
CA CYS A 171 3.34 10.23 9.32
C CYS A 171 3.51 11.13 8.09
N TYR A 172 4.59 10.88 7.37
CA TYR A 172 4.77 11.27 5.99
C TYR A 172 4.56 10.06 5.09
N VAL A 173 4.03 10.31 3.90
CA VAL A 173 3.95 9.31 2.82
C VAL A 173 4.93 9.74 1.74
N LEU A 174 5.88 8.87 1.43
CA LEU A 174 6.95 9.13 0.47
C LEU A 174 6.72 8.29 -0.78
N CYS A 175 6.96 8.84 -1.95
CA CYS A 175 7.04 8.06 -3.20
C CYS A 175 7.92 8.76 -4.21
N ILE A 176 8.48 8.01 -5.16
CA ILE A 176 9.18 8.57 -6.31
C ILE A 176 8.18 8.72 -7.45
N THR A 177 8.23 9.88 -8.09
CA THR A 177 7.42 10.21 -9.28
C THR A 177 8.34 10.47 -10.46
N SER A 178 7.85 10.17 -11.66
CA SER A 178 8.51 10.49 -12.91
C SER A 178 7.53 11.08 -13.90
N ARG A 179 8.00 12.07 -14.67
CA ARG A 179 7.22 12.72 -15.73
C ARG A 179 7.45 12.09 -17.09
N THR A 180 6.40 12.04 -17.88
CA THR A 180 6.41 11.61 -19.28
C THR A 180 5.80 12.64 -20.21
N GLU A 181 6.31 12.73 -21.42
CA GLU A 181 5.70 13.48 -22.53
C GLU A 181 5.56 12.55 -23.72
N GLY A 182 4.31 12.23 -24.08
CA GLY A 182 4.01 11.14 -25.02
C GLY A 182 4.69 9.84 -24.59
N ASP A 183 5.39 9.22 -25.53
CA ASP A 183 6.22 8.05 -25.28
C ASP A 183 7.67 8.46 -24.95
N SER A 184 7.86 9.53 -24.18
CA SER A 184 9.09 10.11 -23.57
C SER A 184 9.18 9.97 -22.05
N MET A 185 10.28 9.55 -21.40
CA MET A 185 10.55 10.10 -20.06
C MET A 185 11.07 11.52 -20.25
N VAL A 186 10.64 12.45 -19.39
CA VAL A 186 11.18 13.81 -19.39
C VAL A 186 12.51 13.81 -18.62
N PRO A 187 13.65 14.17 -19.24
CA PRO A 187 14.93 14.23 -18.54
C PRO A 187 14.89 15.16 -17.33
N GLY A 188 15.29 14.67 -16.16
CA GLY A 188 15.22 15.42 -14.90
C GLY A 188 13.78 15.58 -14.39
N GLY A 189 12.84 14.82 -14.93
CA GLY A 189 11.43 14.82 -14.56
C GLY A 189 11.10 13.95 -13.36
N SER A 190 12.11 13.40 -12.67
CA SER A 190 11.93 12.51 -11.52
C SER A 190 12.07 13.27 -10.20
N SER A 191 11.24 12.96 -9.22
CA SER A 191 11.26 13.60 -7.90
C SER A 191 10.81 12.65 -6.80
N LEU A 192 11.46 12.73 -5.64
CA LEU A 192 10.90 12.23 -4.39
C LEU A 192 9.81 13.21 -3.94
N ARG A 193 8.58 12.72 -3.79
CA ARG A 193 7.44 13.44 -3.24
C ARG A 193 7.26 13.04 -1.78
N VAL A 194 6.98 14.04 -0.94
CA VAL A 194 6.67 13.85 0.48
C VAL A 194 5.30 14.46 0.74
N PHE A 195 4.36 13.65 1.22
CA PHE A 195 3.00 14.07 1.58
C PHE A 195 2.81 14.02 3.09
N ASP A 196 1.92 14.85 3.62
CA ASP A 196 1.42 14.68 4.98
C ASP A 196 0.43 13.50 4.98
N GLY A 197 0.67 12.46 5.79
CA GLY A 197 -0.23 11.30 5.85
C GLY A 197 -1.62 11.62 6.38
N GLY A 198 -1.76 12.73 7.11
CA GLY A 198 -3.03 13.27 7.62
C GLY A 198 -3.83 14.09 6.61
N ASP A 199 -3.20 14.57 5.53
CA ASP A 199 -3.78 15.53 4.59
C ASP A 199 -3.10 15.40 3.21
N LEU A 200 -3.45 14.32 2.49
CA LEU A 200 -3.01 14.06 1.12
C LEU A 200 -3.57 15.11 0.17
N GLY A 201 -4.83 15.54 0.38
CA GLY A 201 -5.53 16.48 -0.48
C GLY A 201 -4.82 17.83 -0.65
N LYS A 202 -4.03 18.25 0.35
CA LYS A 202 -3.15 19.42 0.27
C LYS A 202 -2.02 19.30 -0.76
N GLY A 203 -1.71 18.09 -1.21
CA GLY A 203 -0.59 17.81 -2.09
C GLY A 203 0.74 17.64 -1.34
N PRO A 204 1.86 17.53 -2.07
CA PRO A 204 3.15 17.27 -1.45
C PRO A 204 3.61 18.46 -0.59
N VAL A 205 4.01 18.18 0.64
CA VAL A 205 4.63 19.15 1.55
C VAL A 205 6.10 19.42 1.20
N ALA A 206 6.74 18.49 0.48
CA ALA A 206 8.06 18.69 -0.13
C ALA A 206 8.19 17.90 -1.45
N SER A 207 9.04 18.42 -2.33
CA SER A 207 9.41 17.77 -3.59
C SER A 207 10.91 17.93 -3.79
N VAL A 208 11.63 16.81 -3.88
CA VAL A 208 13.08 16.80 -4.06
C VAL A 208 13.41 16.26 -5.45
N PRO A 209 13.94 17.08 -6.37
CA PRO A 209 14.36 16.62 -7.68
C PRO A 209 15.45 15.55 -7.56
N LEU A 210 15.32 14.48 -8.35
CA LEU A 210 16.32 13.42 -8.41
C LEU A 210 17.32 13.70 -9.55
N PRO A 211 18.60 13.32 -9.39
CA PRO A 211 19.65 13.63 -10.37
C PRO A 211 19.57 12.77 -11.64
N ALA A 212 18.72 11.75 -11.65
CA ALA A 212 18.53 10.83 -12.76
C ALA A 212 17.06 10.47 -12.92
N ASP A 213 16.71 10.04 -14.13
CA ASP A 213 15.38 9.53 -14.44
C ASP A 213 15.18 8.17 -13.76
N VAL A 214 14.04 8.01 -13.08
CA VAL A 214 13.69 6.78 -12.35
C VAL A 214 12.56 6.04 -13.09
N PRO A 215 12.81 4.83 -13.62
CA PRO A 215 11.76 4.00 -14.21
C PRO A 215 10.90 3.34 -13.12
N TYR A 216 9.91 2.54 -13.53
CA TYR A 216 9.15 1.73 -12.57
C TYR A 216 10.04 0.82 -11.73
N GLY A 217 9.90 0.95 -10.41
CA GLY A 217 10.41 0.02 -9.42
C GLY A 217 9.31 -0.88 -8.86
N LEU A 218 9.65 -1.57 -7.76
CA LEU A 218 8.74 -2.38 -6.97
C LEU A 218 8.68 -1.80 -5.55
N HIS A 219 9.15 -2.58 -4.57
CA HIS A 219 9.03 -2.26 -3.17
C HIS A 219 10.02 -1.23 -2.67
N SER A 220 9.65 -0.57 -1.58
CA SER A 220 10.47 0.40 -0.89
C SER A 220 10.42 0.21 0.63
N THR A 221 11.45 0.68 1.32
CA THR A 221 11.47 0.72 2.79
C THR A 221 12.24 1.93 3.26
N TYR A 222 11.88 2.44 4.45
CA TYR A 222 12.58 3.51 5.12
C TYR A 222 13.30 2.93 6.33
N VAL A 223 14.60 3.21 6.43
CA VAL A 223 15.42 2.85 7.59
C VAL A 223 15.86 4.14 8.27
N PRO A 224 15.40 4.42 9.50
CA PRO A 224 15.89 5.55 10.28
C PRO A 224 17.41 5.47 10.47
N TRP A 225 18.07 6.62 10.53
CA TRP A 225 19.52 6.69 10.74
C TRP A 225 19.95 5.94 12.01
N GLU A 226 19.16 6.03 13.07
CA GLU A 226 19.43 5.41 14.37
C GLU A 226 19.41 3.88 14.32
N GLN A 227 18.81 3.29 13.28
CA GLN A 227 18.85 1.84 13.04
C GLN A 227 20.04 1.42 12.18
N LEU A 228 20.73 2.37 11.54
CA LEU A 228 21.94 2.16 10.76
C LEU A 228 23.21 2.47 11.56
N SER A 229 23.14 3.43 12.48
CA SER A 229 24.28 3.78 13.33
C SER A 229 24.52 2.68 14.37
N THR A 230 25.70 2.06 14.32
CA THR A 230 26.16 1.06 15.29
C THR A 230 26.86 1.67 16.51
N ASP A 231 26.73 2.98 16.72
CA ASP A 231 27.33 3.71 17.84
C ASP A 231 26.54 3.53 19.15
#